data_AF-A0A917P6L2-F1
#
_entry.id   AF-A0A917P6L2-F1
#
_cell.length_a   1.000
_cell.length_b   1.000
_cell.length_c   1.000
_cell.angle_alpha   90.00
_cell.angle_beta   90.00
_cell.angle_gamma   90.00
#
_symmetry.space_group_name_H-M   'P 1'
#
loop_
_entity.id
_entity.type
_entity.pdbx_description
1 polymer ?
#
loop_
_entity_poly.entity_id
_entity_poly.type
_entity_poly.pdbx_seq_one_letter_code
_entity_poly.pdbx_strand_id
1 'polypeptide(L)' 'MNQNFRVYFLAVLTALWVILTLASASRGKWPIALICLVMAIANGLSLYRLNRNNP' A
#
# COMPACT_ATOMS: atom_id res chain seq x y z
N MET A 1 -17.58 -8.15 9.08
CA MET A 1 -16.35 -7.36 9.28
C MET A 1 -16.53 -6.05 8.52
N ASN A 2 -16.61 -4.92 9.21
CA ASN A 2 -17.04 -3.62 8.65
C ASN A 2 -16.21 -3.23 7.41
N GLN A 3 -16.87 -2.92 6.29
CA GLN A 3 -16.22 -2.49 5.02
C GLN A 3 -15.24 -1.34 5.25
N ASN A 4 -15.61 -0.38 6.12
CA ASN A 4 -14.77 0.74 6.53
C ASN A 4 -13.43 0.30 7.16
N PHE A 5 -13.44 -0.77 7.97
CA PHE A 5 -12.22 -1.27 8.59
C PHE A 5 -11.21 -1.78 7.56
N ARG A 6 -11.68 -2.46 6.49
CA ARG A 6 -10.81 -2.92 5.39
C ARG A 6 -10.19 -1.75 4.64
N VAL A 7 -10.94 -0.69 4.40
CA VAL A 7 -10.46 0.52 3.70
C VAL A 7 -9.38 1.22 4.53
N TYR A 8 -9.64 1.48 5.82
CA TYR A 8 -8.66 2.09 6.71
C TYR A 8 -7.41 1.22 6.88
N PHE A 9 -7.58 -0.10 7.04
CA PHE A 9 -6.46 -1.03 7.15
C PHE A 9 -5.58 -1.02 5.90
N LEU A 10 -6.19 -1.11 4.72
CA LEU A 10 -5.47 -1.04 3.44
C LEU A 10 -4.77 0.32 3.26
N ALA A 11 -5.40 1.43 3.67
CA ALA A 11 -4.82 2.77 3.57
C ALA A 11 -3.55 2.92 4.43
N VAL A 12 -3.62 2.46 5.68
CA VAL A 12 -2.47 2.44 6.60
C VAL A 12 -1.39 1.51 6.06
N LEU A 13 -1.76 0.34 5.54
CA LEU A 13 -0.82 -0.61 4.94
C LEU A 13 -0.09 0.03 3.76
N THR A 14 -0.80 0.70 2.84
CA THR A 14 -0.17 1.43 1.73
C THR A 14 0.80 2.49 2.19
N ALA A 15 0.43 3.31 3.19
CA ALA A 15 1.33 4.33 3.72
C ALA A 15 2.59 3.71 4.33
N LEU A 16 2.45 2.60 5.06
CA LEU A 16 3.57 1.86 5.64
C LEU A 16 4.52 1.34 4.55
N TRP A 17 3.98 0.75 3.47
CA TRP A 17 4.78 0.29 2.33
C TRP A 17 5.50 1.43 1.61
N VAL A 18 4.88 2.60 1.47
CA VAL A 18 5.52 3.79 0.88
C VAL A 18 6.69 4.29 1.72
N ILE A 19 6.51 4.37 3.05
CA ILE A 19 7.59 4.76 3.98
C ILE A 19 8.73 3.73 3.91
N LEU A 20 8.41 2.44 3.90
CA LEU A 20 9.39 1.36 3.80
C LEU A 20 10.15 1.38 2.47
N THR A 21 9.46 1.76 1.39
CA THR A 21 10.05 1.98 0.07
C THR A 21 11.07 3.10 0.10
N LEU A 22 10.70 4.26 0.64
CA LEU A 22 11.62 5.41 0.80
C LEU A 22 12.80 5.05 1.69
N ALA A 23 12.57 4.36 2.81
CA ALA A 23 13.63 3.93 3.72
C ALA A 23 14.60 2.94 3.06
N SER A 24 14.08 2.03 2.23
CA SER A 24 14.87 1.06 1.47
C SER A 24 15.67 1.72 0.34
N ALA A 25 15.07 2.70 -0.34
CA ALA A 25 15.73 3.52 -1.35
C ALA A 25 16.89 4.32 -0.73
N SER A 26 16.67 4.96 0.42
CA SER A 26 17.72 5.68 1.16
C SER A 26 18.86 4.79 1.66
N ARG A 27 18.62 3.49 1.87
CA ARG A 27 19.65 2.52 2.27
C ARG A 27 20.35 1.82 1.08
N GLY A 28 20.15 2.30 -0.15
CA GLY A 28 20.74 1.71 -1.36
C GLY A 28 20.19 0.33 -1.73
N LYS A 29 19.10 -0.10 -1.09
CA LYS A 29 18.44 -1.40 -1.29
C LYS A 29 17.33 -1.25 -2.33
N TRP A 30 17.73 -0.89 -3.54
CA TRP A 30 16.86 -0.74 -4.71
C TRP A 30 15.92 -1.93 -4.98
N PRO A 31 16.35 -3.21 -4.91
CA PRO A 31 15.44 -4.33 -5.16
C PRO A 31 14.34 -4.45 -4.10
N ILE A 32 14.65 -4.22 -2.82
CA ILE A 32 13.62 -4.20 -1.75
C ILE A 32 12.68 -3.02 -1.94
N ALA A 33 13.20 -1.84 -2.29
CA ALA A 33 12.39 -0.66 -2.55
C ALA A 33 11.39 -0.91 -3.68
N LEU A 34 11.81 -1.57 -4.76
CA LEU A 34 10.96 -1.88 -5.89
C LEU A 34 9.84 -2.87 -5.52
N ILE A 35 10.16 -3.90 -4.73
CA ILE A 35 9.15 -4.85 -4.21
C ILE A 35 8.14 -4.12 -3.30
N CYS A 36 8.61 -3.24 -2.42
CA CYS A 36 7.75 -2.46 -1.53
C CYS A 36 6.83 -1.51 -2.31
N LEU A 37 7.33 -0.91 -3.39
CA LEU A 37 6.55 -0.05 -4.28
C LEU A 37 5.42 -0.83 -4.96
N VAL A 38 5.72 -2.02 -5.50
CA VAL A 38 4.72 -2.90 -6.13
C VAL A 38 3.64 -3.30 -5.11
N MET A 39 4.05 -3.63 -3.89
CA MET A 39 3.11 -3.99 -2.82
C MET A 39 2.22 -2.81 -2.41
N ALA A 40 2.77 -1.59 -2.36
CA ALA A 40 1.98 -0.37 -2.13
C ALA A 40 0.96 -0.15 -3.24
N ILE A 41 1.36 -0.27 -4.50
CA ILE A 41 0.46 -0.08 -5.66
C ILE A 41 -0.65 -1.13 -5.66
N ALA A 42 -0.33 -2.40 -5.39
CA ALA A 42 -1.33 -3.48 -5.33
C ALA A 42 -2.36 -3.27 -4.22
N ASN A 43 -1.93 -2.80 -3.04
CA ASN A 43 -2.84 -2.46 -1.94
C ASN A 43 -3.70 -1.23 -2.28
N GLY A 44 -3.12 -0.19 -2.89
CA GLY A 44 -3.85 1.00 -3.33
C GLY A 44 -4.89 0.69 -4.41
N LEU A 45 -4.56 -0.18 -5.37
CA LEU A 45 -5.50 -0.69 -6.38
C LEU A 45 -6.62 -1.52 -5.76
N SER A 46 -6.32 -2.37 -4.77
CA SER A 46 -7.34 -3.12 -4.04
C SER A 46 -8.31 -2.19 -3.31
N LEU A 47 -7.79 -1.12 -2.70
CA LEU A 47 -8.57 -0.10 -2.02
C LEU A 47 -9.43 0.70 -3.01
N TYR A 48 -8.86 1.10 -4.15
CA TYR A 48 -9.58 1.78 -5.23
C TYR A 48 -10.72 0.91 -5.80
N ARG A 49 -10.47 -0.39 -6.01
CA ARG A 49 -11.49 -1.34 -6.45
C ARG A 49 -12.58 -1.53 -5.39
N LEU A 50 -12.21 -1.59 -4.11
CA LEU A 50 -13.17 -1.72 -3.01
C LEU A 50 -14.06 -0.48 -2.87
N ASN A 51 -13.47 0.71 -3.02
CA ASN A 51 -14.18 1.99 -3.00
C ASN A 51 -15.10 2.15 -4.23
N ARG A 52 -14.67 1.68 -5.40
CA ARG A 52 -15.48 1.76 -6.64
C ARG A 52 -16.64 0.76 -6.68
N ASN A 53 -16.51 -0.39 -5.99
CA ASN A 53 -17.56 -1.40 -5.90
C ASN A 53 -18.56 -1.17 -4.75
N ASN A 54 -18.32 -0.19 -3.87
CA ASN A 54 -19.28 0.27 -2.86
C ASN A 54 -19.51 1.77 -3.04
N PRO A 55 -20.38 2.20 -4.00
CA PRO A 55 -20.74 3.60 -4.17
C PRO A 55 -21.52 4.16 -2.99
#